data_AF-A0A7Z7QQ92-F1
#
_entry.id   AF-A0A7Z7QQ92-F1
#
_cell.length_a   1.000
_cell.length_b   1.000
_cell.length_c   1.000
_cell.angle_alpha   90.00
_cell.angle_beta   90.00
_cell.angle_gamma   90.00
#
_symmetry.space_group_name_H-M   'P 1'
#
loop_
_entity.id
_entity.type
_entity.pdbx_description
1 polymer ?
#
loop_
_entity_poly.entity_id
_entity_poly.type
_entity_poly.pdbx_seq_one_letter_code
_entity_poly.pdbx_strand_id
1 'polypeptide(L)'
;MCQVLGVSIGGVPKELLTDNMKEVMDQPCTRFSKGQINRRFEQFAHDMGTKVRPCIAGRPMTKGKVEASMKLLDEIHAYQGEFNLSELHEYISKLNQRLNYQLHQGTGKIPIIELEKEKSHLLPFQRKK
;
A
#
# COMPACT_ATOMS: atom_id res chain seq x y z
N MET A 1 2.31 -10.07 -7.19
CA MET A 1 1.98 -8.92 -6.33
C MET A 1 0.89 -8.06 -6.96
N CYS A 2 -0.35 -8.48 -6.72
CA CYS A 2 -1.56 -7.74 -7.00
C CYS A 2 -1.61 -6.44 -6.19
N GLN A 3 -2.15 -5.38 -6.80
CA GLN A 3 -2.67 -4.25 -6.04
C GLN A 3 -3.89 -4.76 -5.28
N VAL A 4 -3.75 -4.92 -3.97
CA VAL A 4 -4.88 -5.12 -3.08
C VAL A 4 -5.13 -3.76 -2.43
N LEU A 5 -6.19 -3.07 -2.86
CA LEU A 5 -6.54 -1.76 -2.33
C LEU A 5 -7.63 -1.92 -1.26
N GLY A 6 -7.39 -1.37 -0.07
CA GLY A 6 -8.41 -1.22 0.97
C GLY A 6 -8.96 -2.52 1.60
N VAL A 7 -8.36 -3.69 1.34
CA VAL A 7 -8.76 -4.97 1.96
C VAL A 7 -7.86 -5.29 3.14
N SER A 8 -8.45 -5.79 4.22
CA SER A 8 -7.70 -6.41 5.31
C SER A 8 -6.95 -7.63 4.80
N ILE A 9 -5.65 -7.47 4.54
CA ILE A 9 -4.76 -8.57 4.09
C ILE A 9 -4.65 -9.72 5.10
N GLY A 10 -5.12 -9.52 6.35
CA GLY A 10 -5.23 -10.58 7.35
C GLY A 10 -3.92 -10.95 8.04
N GLY A 11 -2.88 -10.12 7.91
CA GLY A 11 -1.58 -10.29 8.55
C GLY A 11 -0.64 -9.11 8.29
N VAL A 12 0.62 -9.27 8.65
CA VAL A 12 1.66 -8.26 8.50
C VAL A 12 2.67 -8.70 7.42
N PRO A 13 2.98 -7.87 6.42
CA PRO A 13 3.99 -8.21 5.42
C PRO A 13 5.39 -8.23 6.07
N LYS A 14 6.23 -9.16 5.62
CA LYS A 14 7.63 -9.26 6.10
C LYS A 14 8.46 -8.01 5.78
N GLU A 15 8.15 -7.35 4.67
CA GLU A 15 8.83 -6.15 4.21
C GLU A 15 7.83 -5.11 3.73
N LEU A 16 8.08 -3.84 4.08
CA LEU A 16 7.29 -2.70 3.67
C LEU A 16 8.15 -1.78 2.81
N LEU A 17 7.79 -1.65 1.53
CA LEU A 17 8.43 -0.70 0.62
C LEU A 17 7.76 0.67 0.76
N THR A 18 8.52 1.69 1.13
CA THR A 18 8.00 3.05 1.37
C THR A 18 8.67 4.08 0.46
N ASP A 19 8.04 5.23 0.28
CA ASP A 19 8.69 6.41 -0.29
C ASP A 19 9.51 7.17 0.78
N ASN A 20 10.25 8.19 0.37
CA ASN A 20 11.05 9.07 1.23
C ASN A 20 10.24 10.24 1.81
N MET A 21 9.01 9.97 2.27
CA MET A 21 8.18 10.97 2.94
C MET A 21 8.71 11.26 4.35
N LYS A 22 8.50 12.48 4.86
CA LYS A 22 9.06 12.94 6.15
C LYS A 22 8.53 12.15 7.34
N GLU A 23 7.35 11.57 7.22
CA GLU A 23 6.69 10.73 8.21
C GLU A 23 7.45 9.40 8.40
N VAL A 24 8.17 8.95 7.38
CA VAL A 24 8.90 7.68 7.36
C VAL A 24 10.41 7.90 7.45
N MET A 25 10.94 8.96 6.86
CA MET A 25 12.37 9.22 6.73
C MET A 25 12.74 10.60 7.31
N ASP A 26 13.69 10.64 8.24
CA ASP A 26 14.33 11.89 8.67
C ASP A 26 15.34 12.39 7.62
N GLN A 27 16.01 11.46 6.93
CA GLN A 27 16.87 11.76 5.79
C GLN A 27 16.53 10.84 4.61
N PRO A 28 16.33 11.36 3.39
CA PRO A 28 15.90 10.56 2.26
C PRO A 28 16.96 9.53 1.83
N CYS A 29 16.50 8.36 1.40
CA CYS A 29 17.33 7.34 0.77
C CYS A 29 17.63 7.74 -0.68
N THR A 30 18.91 7.85 -1.02
CA THR A 30 19.39 8.22 -2.36
C THR A 30 20.37 7.18 -2.89
N ARG A 31 20.88 7.37 -4.11
CA ARG A 31 21.92 6.49 -4.66
C ARG A 31 23.23 6.54 -3.86
N PHE A 32 23.44 7.61 -3.11
CA PHE A 32 24.70 7.91 -2.41
C PHE A 32 24.59 7.76 -0.89
N SER A 33 23.37 7.76 -0.35
CA SER A 33 23.11 7.62 1.09
C SER A 33 21.97 6.65 1.31
N LYS A 34 22.11 5.79 2.32
CA LYS A 34 21.03 4.90 2.76
C LYS A 34 19.85 5.68 3.37
N GLY A 35 20.04 6.96 3.68
CA GLY A 35 19.06 7.76 4.40
C GLY A 35 18.97 7.37 5.88
N GLN A 36 18.01 7.96 6.57
CA GLN A 36 17.71 7.69 7.97
C GLN A 36 16.19 7.58 8.14
N ILE A 37 15.74 6.45 8.66
CA ILE A 37 14.32 6.23 8.97
C ILE A 37 13.98 7.01 10.23
N ASN A 38 12.79 7.62 10.26
CA ASN A 38 12.26 8.27 11.44
C ASN A 38 12.14 7.26 12.59
N ARG A 39 12.69 7.60 13.75
CA ARG A 39 12.76 6.69 14.90
C ARG A 39 11.38 6.15 15.35
N ARG A 40 10.32 6.96 15.26
CA ARG A 40 8.96 6.52 15.64
C ARG A 40 8.43 5.48 14.65
N PHE A 41 8.69 5.70 13.37
CA PHE A 41 8.30 4.76 12.31
C PHE A 41 9.10 3.46 12.38
N GLU A 42 10.42 3.55 12.67
CA GLU A 42 11.27 2.38 12.88
C GLU A 42 10.77 1.52 14.05
N GLN A 43 10.43 2.14 15.19
CA GLN A 43 9.85 1.43 16.34
C GLN A 43 8.52 0.77 15.98
N PHE A 44 7.63 1.49 15.28
CA PHE A 44 6.37 0.93 14.81
C PHE A 44 6.58 -0.31 13.92
N ALA A 45 7.51 -0.23 12.97
CA ALA A 45 7.81 -1.34 12.08
C ALA A 45 8.40 -2.54 12.84
N HIS A 46 9.29 -2.28 13.82
CA HIS A 46 9.84 -3.30 14.70
C HIS A 46 8.74 -4.01 15.50
N ASP A 47 7.83 -3.28 16.13
CA ASP A 47 6.73 -3.84 16.93
C ASP A 47 5.77 -4.67 16.07
N MET A 48 5.58 -4.28 14.81
CA MET A 48 4.81 -5.04 13.83
C MET A 48 5.56 -6.26 13.28
N GLY A 49 6.89 -6.32 13.45
CA GLY A 49 7.74 -7.37 12.87
C GLY A 49 7.99 -7.22 11.36
N THR A 50 7.83 -6.01 10.82
CA THR A 50 8.03 -5.73 9.39
C THR A 50 9.33 -4.97 9.15
N LYS A 51 10.04 -5.30 8.07
CA LYS A 51 11.26 -4.59 7.68
C LYS A 51 10.94 -3.46 6.70
N VAL A 52 11.27 -2.22 7.07
CA VAL A 52 11.11 -1.06 6.19
C VAL A 52 12.21 -1.04 5.13
N ARG A 53 11.82 -0.86 3.87
CA ARG A 53 12.71 -0.63 2.74
C ARG A 53 12.31 0.68 2.06
N PRO A 54 13.05 1.78 2.27
CA PRO A 54 12.78 3.00 1.53
C PRO A 54 13.18 2.85 0.06
N CYS A 55 12.42 3.46 -0.83
CA CYS A 55 12.76 3.56 -2.24
C CYS A 55 13.98 4.46 -2.44
N ILE A 56 14.86 4.08 -3.37
CA ILE A 56 16.00 4.93 -3.75
C ILE A 56 15.48 6.07 -4.63
N ALA A 57 15.72 7.32 -4.22
CA ALA A 57 15.35 8.49 -5.01
C ALA A 57 15.91 8.40 -6.45
N GLY A 58 15.09 8.74 -7.44
CA GLY A 58 15.47 8.70 -8.86
C GLY A 58 15.59 7.28 -9.45
N ARG A 59 14.92 6.28 -8.86
CA ARG A 59 14.68 4.97 -9.49
C ARG A 59 13.16 4.75 -9.67
N PRO A 60 12.62 4.92 -10.89
CA PRO A 60 11.18 4.85 -11.15
C PRO A 60 10.58 3.43 -11.11
N MET A 61 11.39 2.39 -10.94
CA MET A 61 11.00 0.97 -11.04
C MET A 61 9.79 0.57 -10.17
N THR A 62 9.60 1.22 -9.01
CA THR A 62 8.52 0.90 -8.06
C THR A 62 7.35 1.88 -8.12
N LYS A 63 7.48 2.99 -8.86
CA LYS A 63 6.48 4.07 -8.89
C LYS A 63 5.29 3.79 -9.82
N GLY A 64 5.47 2.98 -10.87
CA GLY A 64 4.40 2.66 -11.81
C GLY A 64 3.17 2.01 -11.17
N LYS A 65 3.32 1.34 -10.02
CA LYS A 65 2.19 0.80 -9.24
C LYS A 65 1.36 1.91 -8.58
N VAL A 66 1.99 2.98 -8.11
CA VAL A 66 1.29 4.11 -7.51
C VAL A 66 0.57 4.89 -8.59
N GLU A 67 1.22 5.11 -9.73
CA GLU A 67 0.65 5.83 -10.89
C GLU A 67 -0.62 5.16 -11.43
N ALA A 68 -0.66 3.83 -11.48
CA ALA A 68 -1.88 3.11 -11.87
C ALA A 68 -3.04 3.35 -10.88
N SER A 69 -2.76 3.41 -9.58
CA SER A 69 -3.77 3.73 -8.56
C SER A 69 -4.21 5.19 -8.59
N MET A 70 -3.40 6.12 -9.09
CA MET A 70 -3.78 7.54 -9.20
C MET A 70 -4.97 7.75 -10.15
N LYS A 71 -5.13 6.92 -11.18
CA LYS A 71 -6.30 6.98 -12.07
C LYS A 71 -7.64 6.75 -11.33
N LEU A 72 -7.60 6.07 -10.18
CA LEU A 72 -8.79 5.87 -9.34
C LEU A 72 -9.18 7.16 -8.62
N LEU A 73 -8.21 8.02 -8.32
CA LEU A 73 -8.50 9.34 -7.76
C LEU A 73 -9.21 10.22 -8.78
N ASP A 74 -8.86 10.11 -10.07
CA ASP A 74 -9.57 10.82 -11.14
C ASP A 74 -11.05 10.36 -11.22
N GLU A 75 -11.31 9.06 -11.07
CA GLU A 75 -12.68 8.52 -11.02
C GLU A 75 -13.45 9.06 -9.80
N ILE A 76 -12.84 9.09 -8.62
CA ILE A 76 -13.47 9.67 -7.42
C ILE A 76 -13.72 11.17 -7.61
N HIS A 77 -12.77 11.88 -8.21
CA HIS A 77 -12.83 13.32 -8.42
C HIS A 77 -13.94 13.72 -9.41
N ALA A 78 -14.29 12.85 -10.36
CA ALA A 78 -15.42 13.07 -11.27
C ALA A 78 -16.76 13.25 -10.54
N TYR A 79 -16.90 12.74 -9.32
CA TYR A 79 -18.09 12.87 -8.47
C TYR A 79 -17.94 13.96 -7.39
N GLN A 80 -17.00 14.91 -7.57
CA GLN A 80 -16.76 15.95 -6.58
C GLN A 80 -18.01 16.80 -6.35
N GLY A 81 -18.43 16.90 -5.09
CA GLY A 81 -19.63 17.66 -4.69
C GLY A 81 -20.93 16.85 -4.77
N GLU A 82 -20.90 15.62 -5.28
CA GLU A 82 -22.08 14.76 -5.36
C GLU A 82 -22.29 13.89 -4.12
N PHE A 83 -21.22 13.63 -3.34
CA PHE A 83 -21.27 12.79 -2.16
C PHE A 83 -21.06 13.57 -0.86
N ASN A 84 -21.83 13.22 0.16
CA ASN A 84 -21.44 13.50 1.55
C ASN A 84 -20.38 12.49 2.04
N LEU A 85 -19.83 12.72 3.24
CA LEU A 85 -18.74 11.88 3.77
C LEU A 85 -19.09 10.38 3.87
N SER A 86 -20.34 10.06 4.25
CA SER A 86 -20.79 8.67 4.38
C SER A 86 -20.95 8.00 3.02
N GLU A 87 -21.55 8.70 2.06
CA GLU A 87 -21.71 8.23 0.69
C GLU A 87 -20.37 8.03 0.00
N LEU A 88 -19.42 8.95 0.21
CA LEU A 88 -18.07 8.83 -0.30
C LEU A 88 -17.37 7.57 0.25
N HIS A 89 -17.54 7.29 1.54
CA HIS A 89 -16.99 6.08 2.15
C HIS A 89 -17.62 4.81 1.54
N GLU A 90 -18.95 4.78 1.38
CA GLU A 90 -19.64 3.65 0.75
C GLU A 90 -19.19 3.45 -0.71
N TYR A 91 -19.04 4.55 -1.46
CA TYR A 91 -18.55 4.53 -2.83
C TYR A 91 -17.13 3.96 -2.91
N ILE A 92 -16.21 4.45 -2.07
CA ILE A 92 -14.83 3.93 -2.00
C ILE A 92 -14.81 2.45 -1.64
N SER A 93 -15.69 2.00 -0.74
CA SER A 93 -15.81 0.57 -0.38
C SER A 93 -16.26 -0.28 -1.57
N LYS A 94 -17.29 0.17 -2.32
CA LYS A 94 -17.75 -0.49 -3.56
C LYS A 94 -16.67 -0.50 -4.64
N LEU A 95 -15.94 0.60 -4.81
CA LEU A 95 -14.83 0.73 -5.74
C LEU A 95 -13.72 -0.27 -5.40
N ASN A 96 -13.32 -0.34 -4.13
CA ASN A 96 -12.34 -1.32 -3.64
C ASN A 96 -12.81 -2.75 -3.93
N GLN A 97 -14.07 -3.09 -3.61
CA GLN A 97 -14.59 -4.42 -3.90
C GLN A 97 -14.55 -4.73 -5.39
N ARG A 98 -15.01 -3.81 -6.24
CA ARG A 98 -14.97 -3.97 -7.70
C ARG A 98 -13.56 -4.27 -8.20
N LEU A 99 -12.56 -3.48 -7.79
CA LEU A 99 -11.18 -3.63 -8.25
C LEU A 99 -10.53 -4.93 -7.76
N ASN A 100 -10.82 -5.35 -6.53
CA ASN A 100 -10.21 -6.57 -5.98
C ASN A 100 -10.76 -7.87 -6.60
N TYR A 101 -11.96 -7.83 -7.20
CA TYR A 101 -12.60 -8.97 -7.84
C TYR A 101 -12.50 -8.95 -9.37
N GLN A 102 -12.02 -7.85 -9.96
CA GLN A 102 -11.81 -7.75 -11.41
C GLN A 102 -10.46 -8.33 -11.84
N LEU A 103 -10.40 -8.75 -13.11
CA LEU A 103 -9.15 -9.15 -13.75
C LEU A 103 -8.25 -7.93 -13.92
N HIS A 104 -7.12 -7.91 -13.23
CA HIS A 104 -6.18 -6.80 -13.29
C HIS A 104 -5.41 -6.83 -14.62
N GLN A 105 -5.59 -5.79 -15.44
CA GLN A 105 -5.10 -5.72 -16.81
C GLN A 105 -3.58 -5.92 -16.95
N GLY A 106 -2.79 -5.34 -16.03
CA GLY A 106 -1.33 -5.43 -16.10
C GLY A 106 -0.75 -6.78 -15.64
N THR A 107 -1.53 -7.60 -14.95
CA THR A 107 -1.04 -8.88 -14.38
C THR A 107 -1.80 -10.10 -14.88
N GLY A 108 -2.97 -9.92 -15.50
CA GLY A 108 -3.84 -11.01 -15.92
C GLY A 108 -4.38 -11.84 -14.76
N LYS A 109 -4.41 -11.30 -13.53
CA LYS A 109 -4.81 -12.01 -12.32
C LYS A 109 -5.89 -11.26 -11.56
N ILE A 110 -6.70 -11.98 -10.80
CA ILE A 110 -7.69 -11.39 -9.90
C ILE A 110 -7.03 -11.15 -8.52
N PRO A 111 -7.02 -9.92 -7.99
CA PRO A 111 -6.36 -9.58 -6.73
C PRO A 111 -6.72 -10.45 -5.54
N ILE A 112 -8.02 -10.68 -5.30
CA ILE A 112 -8.47 -11.43 -4.12
C ILE A 112 -8.00 -12.90 -4.16
N ILE A 113 -7.94 -13.50 -5.35
CA ILE A 113 -7.47 -14.88 -5.53
C ILE A 113 -5.97 -14.98 -5.25
N GLU A 114 -5.18 -14.00 -5.73
CA GLU A 114 -3.74 -14.00 -5.49
C GLU A 114 -3.41 -13.71 -4.02
N LEU A 115 -4.17 -12.81 -3.38
CA LEU A 115 -4.03 -12.56 -1.95
C LEU A 115 -4.21 -13.83 -1.12
N GLU A 116 -5.23 -14.65 -1.41
CA GLU A 116 -5.47 -15.87 -0.65
C GLU A 116 -4.32 -16.89 -0.79
N LYS A 117 -3.66 -16.94 -1.95
CA LYS A 117 -2.45 -17.76 -2.15
C LYS A 117 -1.25 -17.20 -1.38
N GLU A 118 -1.06 -15.89 -1.40
CA GLU A 118 0.08 -15.20 -0.78
C GLU A 118 -0.09 -15.07 0.76
N LYS A 119 -1.30 -15.24 1.29
CA LYS A 119 -1.66 -15.04 2.70
C LYS A 119 -0.82 -15.85 3.69
N SER A 120 -0.42 -17.06 3.30
CA SER A 120 0.44 -17.94 4.11
C SER A 120 1.84 -17.35 4.36
N HIS A 121 2.26 -16.37 3.56
CA HIS A 121 3.55 -15.68 3.71
C HIS A 121 3.49 -14.47 4.65
N LEU A 122 2.30 -14.06 5.07
CA LEU A 122 2.13 -12.96 6.02
C LEU A 122 2.47 -13.43 7.43
N LEU A 123 3.04 -12.52 8.22
CA LEU A 123 3.20 -12.72 9.65
C LEU A 123 1.83 -12.57 10.32
N PRO A 124 1.53 -13.34 11.37
CA PRO A 124 0.33 -13.09 12.16
C PRO A 124 0.44 -11.72 12.84
N PHE A 125 -0.71 -11.12 13.16
CA PHE A 125 -0.70 -9.96 14.05
C PHE A 125 -0.07 -10.37 15.39
N GLN A 126 0.90 -9.58 15.84
CA GLN A 126 1.51 -9.77 17.15
C GLN A 126 0.41 -9.69 18.21
N ARG A 127 0.06 -10.82 18.83
CA ARG A 127 -0.79 -10.82 20.02
C ARG A 127 0.03 -10.16 21.12
N LYS A 128 -0.49 -9.07 21.70
CA LYS A 128 0.08 -8.49 22.92
C LYS A 128 0.26 -9.63 23.94
N LYS A 129 1.49 -9.83 24.41
CA LYS A 129 1.74 -10.58 25.65
C LYS A 129 1.31 -9.72 26.83
#